data_AF-A0ABD7HI71-F1
#
_entry.id   AF-A0ABD7HI71-F1
#
_cell.length_a   1.000
_cell.length_b   1.000
_cell.length_c   1.000
_cell.angle_alpha   90.00
_cell.angle_beta   90.00
_cell.angle_gamma   90.00
#
_symmetry.space_group_name_H-M   'P 1'
#
loop_
_entity.id
_entity.type
_entity.pdbx_description
1 polymer ?
#
loop_
_entity_poly.entity_id
_entity_poly.type
_entity_poly.pdbx_seq_one_letter_code
_entity_poly.pdbx_strand_id
1 'polypeptide(L)' 'MTGIETKEAAELVASIVRDVVLQAMKTLVTVRAIEPSRTQDIVAITRSLQRAYDQLTVSFDLLEGRQR' A
#
# COMPACT_ATOMS: atom_id res chain seq x y z
N MET A 1 22.74 -16.09 2.86
CA MET A 1 21.84 -14.93 2.94
C MET A 1 22.05 -14.29 4.30
N THR A 2 22.61 -13.09 4.33
CA THR A 2 22.88 -12.34 5.57
C THR A 2 21.61 -11.61 6.03
N GLY A 3 21.55 -11.21 7.30
CA GLY A 3 20.40 -10.45 7.83
C GLY A 3 20.15 -9.11 7.10
N ILE A 4 21.21 -8.52 6.50
CA ILE A 4 21.14 -7.28 5.72
C ILE A 4 20.41 -7.53 4.38
N GLU A 5 20.83 -8.56 3.64
CA GLU A 5 20.19 -8.94 2.36
C GLU A 5 18.70 -9.28 2.53
N THR A 6 18.34 -9.88 3.67
CA THR A 6 16.95 -10.24 3.97
C THR A 6 16.08 -9.00 4.24
N LYS A 7 16.67 -7.96 4.85
CA LYS A 7 16.01 -6.67 5.12
C LYS A 7 15.80 -5.88 3.82
N GLU A 8 16.83 -5.75 3.01
CA GLU A 8 16.77 -5.04 1.72
C GLU A 8 15.74 -5.69 0.78
N ALA A 9 15.68 -7.03 0.76
CA ALA A 9 14.66 -7.76 0.00
C ALA A 9 13.24 -7.47 0.52
N ALA A 10 13.04 -7.41 1.84
CA ALA A 10 11.74 -7.09 2.43
C ALA A 10 11.30 -5.64 2.13
N GLU A 11 12.24 -4.69 2.19
CA GLU A 11 12.02 -3.29 1.83
C GLU A 11 11.62 -3.13 0.36
N LEU A 12 12.32 -3.84 -0.54
CA LEU A 12 12.00 -3.85 -1.97
C LEU A 12 10.59 -4.41 -2.22
N VAL A 13 10.25 -5.55 -1.62
CA VAL A 13 8.92 -6.17 -1.74
C VAL A 13 7.84 -5.22 -1.24
N ALA A 14 8.06 -4.58 -0.10
CA ALA A 14 7.09 -3.63 0.45
C ALA A 14 6.92 -2.39 -0.42
N SER A 15 7.99 -1.87 -1.01
CA SER A 15 7.91 -0.77 -1.97
C SER A 15 7.06 -1.15 -3.19
N ILE A 16 7.30 -2.34 -3.75
CA ILE A 16 6.52 -2.85 -4.89
C ILE A 16 5.04 -2.97 -4.51
N VAL A 17 4.73 -3.53 -3.33
CA VAL A 17 3.34 -3.69 -2.87
C VAL A 17 2.68 -2.31 -2.64
N ARG A 18 3.39 -1.33 -2.06
CA ARG A 18 2.88 0.04 -1.90
C ARG A 18 2.52 0.67 -3.24
N ASP A 19 3.37 0.52 -4.25
CA ASP A 19 3.11 1.06 -5.59
C ASP A 19 1.88 0.41 -6.24
N VAL A 20 1.74 -0.92 -6.10
CA VAL A 20 0.57 -1.66 -6.59
C VAL A 20 -0.72 -1.18 -5.91
N VAL A 21 -0.70 -1.02 -4.58
CA VAL A 21 -1.86 -0.52 -3.82
C VAL A 21 -2.21 0.91 -4.25
N LEU A 22 -1.20 1.78 -4.45
CA LEU A 22 -1.40 3.14 -4.93
C LEU A 22 -2.04 3.19 -6.32
N GLN A 23 -1.60 2.32 -7.24
CA GLN A 23 -2.19 2.21 -8.58
C GLN A 23 -3.63 1.68 -8.54
N ALA A 24 -3.93 0.72 -7.67
CA ALA A 24 -5.29 0.22 -7.47
C ALA A 24 -6.23 1.34 -6.98
N MET A 25 -5.79 2.16 -6.01
CA MET A 25 -6.57 3.31 -5.54
C MET A 25 -6.83 4.34 -6.65
N LYS A 26 -5.82 4.66 -7.48
CA LYS A 26 -6.01 5.56 -8.63
C LYS A 26 -7.04 5.01 -9.62
N THR A 27 -6.98 3.70 -9.89
CA THR A 27 -7.95 3.03 -10.77
C THR A 27 -9.38 3.14 -10.22
N LEU A 28 -9.55 2.95 -8.91
CA LEU A 28 -10.88 3.06 -8.27
C LEU A 28 -11.45 4.48 -8.33
N VAL A 29 -10.62 5.52 -8.31
CA VAL A 29 -11.08 6.90 -8.54
C VAL A 29 -11.70 7.04 -9.94
N THR A 30 -11.05 6.47 -10.96
CA THR A 30 -11.57 6.44 -12.33
C THR A 30 -12.86 5.61 -12.41
N VAL A 31 -12.89 4.43 -11.80
CA VAL A 31 -14.10 3.57 -11.79
C VAL A 31 -15.28 4.28 -11.13
N ARG A 32 -15.06 5.02 -10.04
CA ARG A 32 -16.11 5.81 -9.37
C ARG A 32 -16.71 6.88 -10.30
N ALA A 33 -15.90 7.46 -11.18
CA ALA A 33 -16.36 8.48 -12.12
C ALA A 33 -17.27 7.91 -13.22
N ILE A 34 -17.02 6.66 -13.64
CA ILE A 34 -17.79 5.99 -14.71
C ILE A 34 -18.95 5.14 -14.18
N GLU A 35 -18.89 4.67 -12.93
CA GLU A 35 -19.90 3.80 -12.31
C GLU A 35 -20.39 4.39 -10.97
N PRO A 36 -21.16 5.50 -11.01
CA PRO A 36 -21.61 6.19 -9.79
C PRO A 36 -22.58 5.34 -8.96
N SER A 37 -23.26 4.36 -9.55
CA SER A 37 -24.20 3.47 -8.85
C SER A 37 -23.51 2.62 -7.77
N ARG A 38 -22.20 2.37 -7.91
CA ARG A 38 -21.37 1.57 -6.99
C ARG A 38 -20.47 2.43 -6.10
N THR A 39 -20.77 3.73 -5.97
CA THR A 39 -19.90 4.67 -5.22
C THR A 39 -19.61 4.19 -3.79
N GLN A 40 -20.61 3.64 -3.09
CA GLN A 40 -20.41 3.16 -1.72
C GLN A 40 -19.43 1.99 -1.65
N ASP A 41 -19.57 0.99 -2.52
CA ASP A 41 -18.67 -0.15 -2.60
C ASP A 41 -17.25 0.28 -2.95
N ILE A 42 -17.10 1.17 -3.93
CA ILE A 42 -15.81 1.69 -4.37
C ILE A 42 -15.13 2.47 -3.24
N VAL A 43 -15.87 3.28 -2.49
CA VAL A 43 -15.35 4.00 -1.31
C VAL A 43 -14.91 3.01 -0.22
N ALA A 44 -15.67 1.95 0.03
CA ALA A 44 -15.30 0.92 0.99
C ALA A 44 -14.00 0.21 0.60
N ILE A 45 -13.85 -0.21 -0.67
CA ILE A 45 -12.63 -0.83 -1.18
C ILE A 45 -11.45 0.14 -1.09
N THR A 46 -11.64 1.40 -1.49
CA THR A 46 -10.58 2.43 -1.45
C THR A 46 -10.09 2.64 -0.02
N ARG A 47 -10.98 2.68 0.98
CA ARG A 47 -10.61 2.79 2.40
C ARG A 47 -9.80 1.60 2.90
N SER A 48 -10.15 0.38 2.48
CA SER A 48 -9.38 -0.82 2.84
C SER A 48 -7.97 -0.79 2.24
N LEU A 49 -7.84 -0.36 0.99
CA LEU A 49 -6.54 -0.18 0.33
C LEU A 49 -5.70 0.92 1.01
N GLN A 50 -6.32 2.03 1.39
CA GLN A 50 -5.64 3.10 2.13
C GLN A 50 -5.03 2.58 3.44
N ARG A 51 -5.79 1.79 4.22
CA ARG A 51 -5.27 1.19 5.46
C ARG A 51 -4.10 0.24 5.20
N ALA A 52 -4.17 -0.57 4.15
CA ALA A 52 -3.08 -1.46 3.77
C ALA A 52 -1.82 -0.67 3.39
N TYR A 53 -1.99 0.42 2.63
CA TYR A 53 -0.89 1.33 2.28
C TYR A 53 -0.24 1.96 3.52
N ASP A 54 -1.06 2.47 4.44
CA ASP A 54 -0.58 3.08 5.68
C ASP A 54 0.19 2.06 6.55
N GLN A 55 -0.32 0.83 6.66
CA GLN A 55 0.35 -0.25 7.39
C GLN A 55 1.70 -0.63 6.78
N LEU A 56 1.78 -0.70 5.45
CA LEU A 56 3.03 -0.96 4.73
C LEU A 56 4.04 0.20 4.81
N THR A 57 3.57 1.41 5.10
CA THR A 57 4.44 2.58 5.28
C THR A 57 4.99 2.60 6.70
N VAL A 58 4.11 2.57 7.70
CA VAL A 58 4.47 2.63 9.13
C VAL A 58 5.34 1.44 9.57
N SER A 59 5.08 0.23 9.05
CA SER A 59 5.85 -0.96 9.45
C SER A 59 7.32 -0.87 9.05
N PHE A 60 7.65 -0.14 7.98
CA PHE A 60 9.02 0.06 7.53
C PHE A 60 9.70 1.24 8.21
N ASP A 61 8.99 2.35 8.42
CA ASP A 61 9.52 3.50 9.18
C ASP A 61 9.92 3.09 10.62
N LEU A 62 9.14 2.20 11.26
CA LEU A 62 9.45 1.64 12.58
C LEU A 62 10.66 0.69 12.57
N LEU A 63 10.93 0.01 11.45
CA LEU A 63 12.11 -0.83 11.29
C LEU A 63 13.37 0.00 11.06
N GLU A 64 13.29 1.10 10.30
CA GLU A 64 14.39 2.05 10.15
C GLU A 64 14.72 2.77 11.46
N GLY A 65 13.72 3.16 12.24
CA GLY A 65 13.90 3.83 13.54
C GLY A 65 14.54 2.97 14.63
N ARG A 66 14.46 1.63 14.54
CA ARG A 66 15.10 0.68 15.48
C ARG A 66 16.57 0.36 15.17
N GLN A 67 17.09 0.81 14.02
CA GLN A 67 18.48 0.54 13.60
C GLN A 67 19.45 1.70 13.88
N ARG A 68 18.98 2.79 14.50
CA ARG A 68 19.82 3.89 15.02
C ARG A 68 20.06 3.70 16.51
#